data_AF-A0A6B9Z912-F1
#
_entry.id   AF-A0A6B9Z912-F1
#
_cell.length_a   1.000
_cell.length_b   1.000
_cell.length_c   1.000
_cell.angle_alpha   90.00
_cell.angle_beta   90.00
_cell.angle_gamma   90.00
#
_symmetry.space_group_name_H-M   'P 1'
#
loop_
_entity.id
_entity.type
_entity.pdbx_description
1 polymer ?
#
loop_
_entity_poly.entity_id
_entity_poly.type
_entity_poly.pdbx_seq_one_letter_code
_entity_poly.pdbx_strand_id
1 'polypeptide(L)'
;MQFTDFWIGKIQADNLPEAIDAAGLIKYLSVFTSDEQCFHIIYQWHETTLKRTGDWWFPRQELFKLIQSKVNKKGRLTETLMHCLVLLDTSEKKRVTVAEDRVNIQIDIMMHGGPEQLVSRRDALGILVIEFLSNIKSTRQRDYWSSFIDHCLTAGDVNAPHRKWWKRAKELVDRIEPEQFIARLRDWISFCQGQLMSIHSGRKQSFTDYDIDYLSAINHNLLKALIWCSAIPDNKTLLDLLDTYIPWAYKRKGSSGPLSVKTGTACMYAYTFLSFREALTRIARFRGLVRHSATQKSIDKILHGLAQQHEIPPHQLEEYIVPDFGLDQQGMLRVSVGEMTGVYSLQDSGKLALYLEKDGTQLPAVLPATNPALKDFKKLAREIDDTLSASCMRLERSFLRQHPWSYTHWKAFYLDHPLVRNLTTRLIWNFSTNGIQVAGYYYDGNIVDYKGKRLVVSEETQVSLWHPMNGSMKTVKAWRNFLSEHHVAQPFEQVNRVTYTPTPDELTDGYYSSRFACQVLNRDKFRHIISQRGWTLRQKAAHNWSYVPHMALMEWDIRVNFFADKKEEDTVVTDLLNFYREGVPLALCEVPPVVFSEMIRDVSLFVAIAGTTELHNR
;
A
#
# COMPACT_ATOMS: atom_id res chain seq x y z
N MET A 1 3.96 -32.17 60.20
CA MET A 1 4.93 -31.30 60.91
C MET A 1 6.30 -31.93 60.72
N GLN A 2 7.32 -31.15 60.34
CA GLN A 2 8.71 -31.54 59.98
C GLN A 2 8.97 -31.92 58.51
N PHE A 3 9.02 -30.89 57.64
CA PHE A 3 10.03 -30.71 56.58
C PHE A 3 9.89 -29.33 55.90
N THR A 4 8.73 -28.68 56.10
CA THR A 4 8.39 -27.34 55.58
C THR A 4 8.88 -26.18 56.45
N ASP A 5 9.02 -26.37 57.76
CA ASP A 5 9.26 -25.26 58.69
C ASP A 5 10.75 -24.88 58.85
N PHE A 6 11.68 -25.77 58.45
CA PHE A 6 13.12 -25.50 58.56
C PHE A 6 13.65 -24.58 57.43
N TRP A 7 12.97 -24.54 56.27
CA TRP A 7 13.37 -23.68 55.15
C TRP A 7 12.60 -22.36 55.08
N ILE A 8 11.37 -22.30 55.61
CA ILE A 8 10.59 -21.06 55.67
C ILE A 8 11.18 -20.11 56.74
N GLY A 9 11.73 -20.64 57.84
CA GLY A 9 12.41 -19.83 58.86
C GLY A 9 13.78 -19.28 58.44
N LYS A 10 14.47 -19.91 57.47
CA LYS A 10 15.82 -19.47 57.04
C LYS A 10 15.82 -18.47 55.88
N ILE A 11 14.68 -18.28 55.22
CA ILE A 11 14.50 -17.26 54.17
C ILE A 11 13.96 -15.93 54.74
N GLN A 12 13.54 -15.90 56.02
CA GLN A 12 12.92 -14.72 56.63
C GLN A 12 13.70 -14.03 57.75
N ALA A 13 14.97 -14.37 58.03
CA ALA A 13 15.67 -13.71 59.15
C ALA A 13 17.07 -13.15 58.86
N ASP A 14 17.90 -13.72 57.99
CA ASP A 14 19.27 -13.20 57.83
C ASP A 14 19.74 -13.21 56.37
N ASN A 15 19.96 -12.02 55.82
CA ASN A 15 20.69 -11.73 54.58
C ASN A 15 20.11 -12.26 53.26
N LEU A 16 18.85 -11.93 52.96
CA LEU A 16 18.58 -11.54 51.57
C LEU A 16 19.16 -10.13 51.42
N PRO A 17 20.17 -9.92 50.53
CA PRO A 17 20.62 -8.56 50.21
C PRO A 17 19.37 -7.74 49.88
N GLU A 18 19.31 -6.49 50.36
CA GLU A 18 18.29 -5.54 49.95
C GLU A 18 18.08 -5.65 48.44
N ALA A 19 16.94 -6.23 48.06
CA ALA A 19 16.58 -6.66 46.71
C ALA A 19 17.67 -7.45 45.95
N ILE A 20 17.59 -8.79 45.96
CA ILE A 20 18.08 -9.54 44.79
C ILE A 20 17.25 -9.04 43.59
N ASP A 21 17.88 -8.21 42.76
CA ASP A 21 17.30 -7.80 41.49
C ASP A 21 17.10 -9.01 40.56
N ALA A 22 16.35 -8.83 39.48
CA ALA A 22 16.08 -9.89 38.51
C ALA A 22 17.38 -10.60 38.04
N ALA A 23 18.50 -9.88 37.93
CA ALA A 23 19.78 -10.41 37.51
C ALA A 23 20.43 -11.30 38.59
N GLY A 24 20.38 -10.90 39.86
CA GLY A 24 20.91 -11.65 40.99
C GLY A 24 20.19 -12.99 41.18
N LEU A 25 18.87 -13.05 40.96
CA LEU A 25 18.11 -14.30 41.09
C LEU A 25 18.42 -15.27 39.96
N ILE A 26 18.52 -14.78 38.73
CA ILE A 26 18.90 -15.60 37.57
C ILE A 26 20.31 -16.17 37.76
N LYS A 27 21.23 -15.36 38.31
CA LYS A 27 22.58 -15.82 38.68
C LYS A 27 22.50 -16.89 39.77
N TYR A 28 21.69 -16.72 40.81
CA TYR A 28 21.52 -17.71 41.88
C TYR A 28 20.96 -19.05 41.36
N LEU A 29 19.90 -19.01 40.53
CA LEU A 29 19.27 -20.19 39.95
C LEU A 29 20.16 -20.92 38.91
N SER A 30 21.08 -20.22 38.26
CA SER A 30 22.00 -20.81 37.27
C SER A 30 23.21 -21.52 37.88
N VAL A 31 23.62 -21.15 39.10
CA VAL A 31 24.86 -21.64 39.72
C VAL A 31 24.62 -22.88 40.61
N PHE A 32 23.54 -22.97 41.41
CA PHE A 32 23.38 -24.11 42.35
C PHE A 32 21.91 -24.46 42.67
N THR A 33 21.20 -25.21 41.82
CA THR A 33 19.92 -25.81 42.21
C THR A 33 19.55 -27.09 41.45
N SER A 34 19.08 -28.11 42.18
CA SER A 34 18.28 -29.22 41.63
C SER A 34 16.97 -28.72 41.02
N ASP A 35 16.24 -29.55 40.26
CA ASP A 35 14.95 -29.12 39.67
C ASP A 35 13.94 -28.76 40.77
N GLU A 36 13.97 -29.47 41.90
CA GLU A 36 13.10 -29.24 43.07
C GLU A 36 13.37 -27.87 43.70
N GLN A 37 14.64 -27.51 43.88
CA GLN A 37 15.01 -26.19 44.40
C GLN A 37 14.63 -25.08 43.42
N CYS A 38 14.76 -25.32 42.11
CA CYS A 38 14.31 -24.39 41.08
C CYS A 38 12.79 -24.17 41.16
N PHE A 39 12.02 -25.25 41.30
CA PHE A 39 10.56 -25.18 41.47
C PHE A 39 10.15 -24.45 42.74
N HIS A 40 10.74 -24.79 43.90
CA HIS A 40 10.39 -24.15 45.16
C HIS A 40 10.62 -22.64 45.15
N ILE A 41 11.72 -22.18 44.55
CA ILE A 41 12.02 -20.75 44.44
C ILE A 41 11.03 -20.06 43.49
N ILE A 42 10.76 -20.63 42.31
CA ILE A 42 9.80 -20.07 41.35
C ILE A 42 8.39 -20.05 41.96
N TYR A 43 7.98 -21.10 42.67
CA TYR A 43 6.69 -21.22 43.33
C TYR A 43 6.52 -20.23 44.48
N GLN A 44 7.49 -20.14 45.39
CA GLN A 44 7.43 -19.15 46.49
C GLN A 44 7.38 -17.73 45.94
N TRP A 45 8.13 -17.45 44.88
CA TRP A 45 8.14 -16.15 44.27
C TRP A 45 6.79 -15.88 43.57
N HIS A 46 6.26 -16.82 42.77
CA HIS A 46 4.90 -16.78 42.19
C HIS A 46 3.85 -16.41 43.25
N GLU A 47 3.78 -17.18 44.33
CA GLU A 47 2.78 -17.01 45.40
C GLU A 47 2.91 -15.68 46.14
N THR A 48 4.14 -15.25 46.43
CA THR A 48 4.37 -14.02 47.22
C THR A 48 4.09 -12.75 46.45
N THR A 49 4.42 -12.69 45.15
CA THR A 49 4.07 -11.50 44.34
C THR A 49 2.63 -11.48 43.89
N LEU A 50 2.06 -12.61 43.45
CA LEU A 50 0.66 -12.64 43.01
C LEU A 50 -0.28 -12.17 44.14
N LYS A 51 0.01 -12.59 45.39
CA LYS A 51 -0.74 -12.16 46.59
C LYS A 51 -0.52 -10.69 46.97
N ARG A 52 0.63 -10.09 46.65
CA ARG A 52 0.99 -8.71 47.06
C ARG A 52 0.57 -7.64 46.06
N THR A 53 0.76 -7.89 44.77
CA THR A 53 0.59 -6.86 43.73
C THR A 53 -0.65 -7.08 42.87
N GLY A 54 -1.31 -8.25 42.96
CA GLY A 54 -2.39 -8.62 42.04
C GLY A 54 -1.94 -8.81 40.58
N ASP A 55 -0.66 -8.56 40.31
CA ASP A 55 -0.04 -8.54 38.99
C ASP A 55 1.34 -9.21 39.00
N TRP A 56 1.75 -9.65 37.82
CA TRP A 56 2.95 -10.46 37.60
C TRP A 56 4.10 -9.59 37.07
N TRP A 57 5.17 -9.34 37.85
CA TRP A 57 6.28 -8.42 37.53
C TRP A 57 7.61 -9.12 37.17
N PHE A 58 7.61 -10.40 36.77
CA PHE A 58 8.86 -11.18 36.71
C PHE A 58 9.64 -11.10 35.39
N PRO A 59 10.97 -11.36 35.41
CA PRO A 59 11.80 -11.57 34.23
C PRO A 59 11.48 -12.93 33.58
N ARG A 60 10.27 -13.05 33.03
CA ARG A 60 9.72 -14.32 32.51
C ARG A 60 10.60 -14.92 31.42
N GLN A 61 11.16 -14.08 30.55
CA GLN A 61 12.02 -14.52 29.45
C GLN A 61 13.32 -15.15 29.97
N GLU A 62 13.89 -14.60 31.02
CA GLU A 62 15.14 -15.03 31.64
C GLU A 62 14.93 -16.33 32.42
N LEU A 63 13.83 -16.45 33.17
CA LEU A 63 13.45 -17.69 33.84
C LEU A 63 13.16 -18.81 32.83
N PHE A 64 12.46 -18.50 31.73
CA PHE A 64 12.26 -19.46 30.65
C PHE A 64 13.59 -19.93 30.05
N LYS A 65 14.52 -19.01 29.71
CA LYS A 65 15.86 -19.34 29.19
C LYS A 65 16.65 -20.24 30.15
N LEU A 66 16.53 -20.01 31.45
CA LEU A 66 17.15 -20.85 32.47
C LEU A 66 16.58 -22.28 32.44
N ILE A 67 15.25 -22.42 32.45
CA ILE A 67 14.59 -23.74 32.38
C ILE A 67 14.97 -24.45 31.08
N GLN A 68 14.99 -23.73 29.96
CA GLN A 68 15.44 -24.24 28.65
C GLN A 68 16.88 -24.75 28.71
N SER A 69 17.80 -24.01 29.33
CA SER A 69 19.19 -24.45 29.52
C SER A 69 19.27 -25.75 30.35
N LYS A 70 18.48 -25.87 31.42
CA LYS A 70 18.43 -27.09 32.26
C LYS A 70 17.89 -28.29 31.48
N VAL A 71 16.84 -28.13 30.68
CA VAL A 71 16.28 -29.19 29.83
C VAL A 71 17.29 -29.62 28.76
N ASN A 72 17.95 -28.67 28.09
CA ASN A 72 18.98 -28.97 27.10
C ASN A 72 20.16 -29.76 27.70
N LYS A 73 20.62 -29.40 28.90
CA LYS A 73 21.67 -30.13 29.62
C LYS A 73 21.27 -31.56 29.97
N LYS A 74 19.99 -31.82 30.26
CA LYS A 74 19.46 -33.14 30.65
C LYS A 74 18.96 -33.97 29.48
N GLY A 75 18.78 -33.38 28.31
CA GLY A 75 18.18 -34.01 27.13
C GLY A 75 16.70 -34.38 27.28
N ARG A 76 16.03 -33.97 28.36
CA ARG A 76 14.59 -34.26 28.60
C ARG A 76 13.93 -33.22 29.52
N LEU A 77 12.63 -33.02 29.34
CA LEU A 77 11.78 -32.22 30.24
C LEU A 77 11.31 -33.10 31.41
N THR A 78 11.79 -32.82 32.61
CA THR A 78 11.36 -33.50 33.86
C THR A 78 10.03 -32.93 34.34
N GLU A 79 9.25 -33.71 35.11
CA GLU A 79 7.98 -33.28 35.73
C GLU A 79 8.12 -31.98 36.56
N THR A 80 9.20 -31.84 37.32
CA THR A 80 9.45 -30.64 38.15
C THR A 80 9.69 -29.37 37.31
N LEU A 81 10.45 -29.49 36.22
CA LEU A 81 10.66 -28.38 35.27
C LEU A 81 9.37 -28.05 34.49
N MET A 82 8.53 -29.05 34.24
CA MET A 82 7.19 -28.84 33.67
C MET A 82 6.31 -28.02 34.61
N HIS A 83 6.29 -28.30 35.92
CA HIS A 83 5.58 -27.44 36.88
C HIS A 83 6.16 -26.01 36.93
N CYS A 84 7.47 -25.83 36.75
CA CYS A 84 8.05 -24.48 36.64
C CYS A 84 7.53 -23.73 35.41
N LEU A 85 7.38 -24.41 34.27
CA LEU A 85 6.84 -23.81 33.05
C LEU A 85 5.36 -23.44 33.21
N VAL A 86 4.56 -24.27 33.89
CA VAL A 86 3.15 -23.96 34.21
C VAL A 86 3.03 -22.68 35.03
N LEU A 87 3.90 -22.50 36.05
CA LEU A 87 3.91 -21.27 36.86
C LEU A 87 4.33 -20.03 36.06
N LEU A 88 5.07 -20.20 34.96
CA LEU A 88 5.44 -19.10 34.09
C LEU A 88 4.39 -18.82 33.01
N ASP A 89 3.42 -19.71 32.78
CA ASP A 89 2.36 -19.50 31.79
C ASP A 89 1.31 -18.53 32.34
N THR A 90 1.02 -17.48 31.59
CA THR A 90 0.06 -16.42 31.96
C THR A 90 -1.12 -16.37 31.01
N SER A 91 -1.33 -17.46 30.26
CA SER A 91 -2.39 -17.63 29.27
C SER A 91 -3.81 -17.35 29.80
N GLU A 92 -4.04 -17.55 31.10
CA GLU A 92 -5.34 -17.28 31.75
C GLU A 92 -5.64 -15.78 31.94
N LYS A 93 -4.66 -14.88 31.73
CA LYS A 93 -4.87 -13.44 31.90
C LYS A 93 -5.70 -12.85 30.74
N LYS A 94 -6.66 -11.99 31.09
CA LYS A 94 -7.52 -11.26 30.11
C LYS A 94 -6.76 -10.35 29.14
N ARG A 95 -5.54 -9.93 29.47
CA ARG A 95 -4.66 -9.13 28.62
C ARG A 95 -3.23 -9.65 28.77
N VAL A 96 -2.56 -9.92 27.66
CA VAL A 96 -1.17 -10.38 27.60
C VAL A 96 -0.45 -9.50 26.58
N THR A 97 0.69 -8.93 26.94
CA THR A 97 1.51 -8.15 26.00
C THR A 97 2.20 -9.06 24.98
N VAL A 98 2.60 -8.53 23.82
CA VAL A 98 3.33 -9.30 22.78
C VAL A 98 4.59 -9.98 23.33
N ALA A 99 5.29 -9.35 24.28
CA ALA A 99 6.47 -9.92 24.91
C ALA A 99 6.13 -11.08 25.85
N GLU A 100 5.05 -10.94 26.62
CA GLU A 100 4.56 -12.00 27.52
C GLU A 100 4.00 -13.20 26.75
N ASP A 101 3.34 -12.95 25.62
CA ASP A 101 2.81 -14.01 24.76
C ASP A 101 3.93 -14.81 24.07
N ARG A 102 5.02 -14.15 23.68
CA ARG A 102 6.23 -14.85 23.16
C ARG A 102 6.75 -15.90 24.15
N VAL A 103 6.86 -15.57 25.44
CA VAL A 103 7.30 -16.53 26.46
C VAL A 103 6.27 -17.64 26.64
N ASN A 104 4.97 -17.30 26.65
CA ASN A 104 3.93 -18.31 26.78
C ASN A 104 3.92 -19.29 25.58
N ILE A 105 4.14 -18.81 24.36
CA ILE A 105 4.29 -19.65 23.16
C ILE A 105 5.50 -20.59 23.29
N GLN A 106 6.62 -20.08 23.80
CA GLN A 106 7.82 -20.90 24.02
C GLN A 106 7.59 -21.99 25.08
N ILE A 107 6.80 -21.68 26.12
CA ILE A 107 6.35 -22.65 27.12
C ILE A 107 5.49 -23.74 26.47
N ASP A 108 4.47 -23.36 25.68
CA ASP A 108 3.57 -24.31 24.99
C ASP A 108 4.34 -25.25 24.06
N ILE A 109 5.29 -24.71 23.28
CA ILE A 109 6.18 -25.52 22.43
C ILE A 109 6.95 -26.52 23.28
N MET A 110 7.59 -26.07 24.36
CA MET A 110 8.43 -26.91 25.21
C MET A 110 7.65 -28.00 25.96
N MET A 111 6.38 -27.74 26.28
CA MET A 111 5.48 -28.66 27.00
C MET A 111 4.84 -29.72 26.10
N HIS A 112 4.57 -29.39 24.83
CA HIS A 112 3.72 -30.21 23.95
C HIS A 112 4.37 -30.61 22.61
N GLY A 113 5.57 -30.09 22.32
CA GLY A 113 6.43 -30.48 21.21
C GLY A 113 7.86 -30.62 21.71
N GLY A 114 8.69 -31.42 21.04
CA GLY A 114 10.12 -31.40 21.33
C GLY A 114 10.74 -30.01 21.08
N PRO A 115 12.03 -29.82 21.41
CA PRO A 115 12.76 -28.58 21.10
C PRO A 115 12.87 -28.25 19.59
N GLU A 116 12.39 -29.15 18.72
CA GLU A 116 12.26 -28.94 17.28
C GLU A 116 10.88 -28.31 16.99
N GLN A 117 10.89 -27.02 16.63
CA GLN A 117 9.69 -26.20 16.39
C GLN A 117 8.79 -26.81 15.31
N LEU A 118 7.47 -26.91 15.57
CA LEU A 118 6.47 -27.24 14.56
C LEU A 118 5.46 -26.10 14.32
N VAL A 119 4.61 -25.74 15.28
CA VAL A 119 3.67 -24.58 15.22
C VAL A 119 3.16 -24.32 16.66
N SER A 120 2.72 -23.10 17.03
CA SER A 120 2.08 -22.88 18.34
C SER A 120 0.64 -23.38 18.36
N ARG A 121 0.19 -24.05 19.44
CA ARG A 121 -1.21 -24.54 19.59
C ARG A 121 -2.19 -23.50 20.12
N ARG A 122 -1.71 -22.28 20.37
CA ARG A 122 -2.44 -21.24 21.11
C ARG A 122 -3.48 -20.48 20.30
N ASP A 123 -3.43 -20.62 18.97
CA ASP A 123 -4.41 -20.03 18.08
C ASP A 123 -4.93 -21.05 17.07
N ALA A 124 -6.07 -20.73 16.48
CA ALA A 124 -6.79 -21.65 15.63
C ALA A 124 -6.02 -22.02 14.35
N LEU A 125 -5.17 -21.13 13.81
CA LEU A 125 -4.33 -21.49 12.66
C LEU A 125 -3.36 -22.60 13.04
N GLY A 126 -2.71 -22.49 14.20
CA GLY A 126 -1.76 -23.49 14.64
C GLY A 126 -2.39 -24.85 14.91
N ILE A 127 -3.58 -24.87 15.52
CA ILE A 127 -4.36 -26.09 15.70
C ILE A 127 -4.65 -26.74 14.34
N LEU A 128 -5.13 -25.97 13.36
CA LEU A 128 -5.44 -26.48 12.02
C LEU A 128 -4.22 -27.06 11.31
N VAL A 129 -3.04 -26.42 11.42
CA VAL A 129 -1.82 -26.92 10.79
C VAL A 129 -1.37 -28.22 11.46
N ILE A 130 -1.41 -28.31 12.78
CA ILE A 130 -1.04 -29.51 13.53
C ILE A 130 -1.99 -30.67 13.21
N GLU A 131 -3.30 -30.44 13.25
CA GLU A 131 -4.29 -31.44 12.87
C GLU A 131 -4.09 -31.93 11.44
N PHE A 132 -3.80 -31.01 10.50
CA PHE A 132 -3.48 -31.39 9.13
C PHE A 132 -2.27 -32.32 9.07
N LEU A 133 -1.14 -31.94 9.68
CA LEU A 133 0.09 -32.74 9.67
C LEU A 133 -0.11 -34.13 10.31
N SER A 134 -0.84 -34.20 11.42
CA SER A 134 -1.16 -35.46 12.10
C SER A 134 -2.05 -36.39 11.26
N ASN A 135 -2.92 -35.83 10.42
CA ASN A 135 -3.85 -36.58 9.58
C ASN A 135 -3.27 -37.02 8.22
N ILE A 136 -2.04 -36.62 7.85
CA ILE A 136 -1.38 -37.11 6.65
C ILE A 136 -1.02 -38.59 6.83
N LYS A 137 -1.64 -39.47 6.05
CA LYS A 137 -1.39 -40.93 6.10
C LYS A 137 -0.02 -41.34 5.57
N SER A 138 0.45 -40.69 4.50
CA SER A 138 1.74 -41.00 3.87
C SER A 138 2.89 -40.36 4.66
N THR A 139 3.78 -41.19 5.21
CA THR A 139 4.99 -40.72 5.93
C THR A 139 5.80 -39.75 5.09
N ARG A 140 6.01 -40.09 3.81
CA ARG A 140 6.76 -39.24 2.87
C ARG A 140 6.13 -37.86 2.68
N GLN A 141 4.80 -37.78 2.51
CA GLN A 141 4.11 -36.50 2.40
C GLN A 141 4.13 -35.73 3.73
N ARG A 142 4.02 -36.42 4.86
CA ARG A 142 4.13 -35.81 6.18
C ARG A 142 5.50 -35.15 6.36
N ASP A 143 6.58 -35.82 5.95
CA ASP A 143 7.93 -35.28 6.03
C ASP A 143 8.13 -34.05 5.13
N TYR A 144 7.54 -34.07 3.92
CA TYR A 144 7.58 -32.93 2.99
C TYR A 144 6.84 -31.72 3.54
N TRP A 145 5.63 -31.91 4.05
CA TRP A 145 4.85 -30.85 4.67
C TRP A 145 5.50 -30.32 5.95
N SER A 146 6.02 -31.20 6.82
CA SER A 146 6.71 -30.78 8.05
C SER A 146 7.95 -29.95 7.71
N SER A 147 8.79 -30.42 6.78
CA SER A 147 9.96 -29.67 6.30
C SER A 147 9.59 -28.29 5.72
N PHE A 148 8.46 -28.20 5.02
CA PHE A 148 7.95 -26.93 4.49
C PHE A 148 7.48 -25.98 5.59
N ILE A 149 6.73 -26.47 6.57
CA ILE A 149 6.25 -25.67 7.71
C ILE A 149 7.43 -25.18 8.56
N ASP A 150 8.40 -26.06 8.85
CA ASP A 150 9.61 -25.70 9.59
C ASP A 150 10.38 -24.59 8.86
N HIS A 151 10.54 -24.72 7.53
CA HIS A 151 11.15 -23.69 6.70
C HIS A 151 10.38 -22.36 6.75
N CYS A 152 9.04 -22.42 6.76
CA CYS A 152 8.20 -21.23 6.90
C CYS A 152 8.43 -20.50 8.24
N LEU A 153 8.63 -21.24 9.33
CA LEU A 153 8.92 -20.67 10.64
C LEU A 153 10.28 -19.96 10.70
N THR A 154 11.26 -20.38 9.90
CA THR A 154 12.58 -19.71 9.83
C THR A 154 12.51 -18.28 9.29
N ALA A 155 11.39 -17.86 8.69
CA ALA A 155 11.20 -16.49 8.20
C ALA A 155 11.35 -15.44 9.33
N GLY A 156 10.96 -15.77 10.56
CA GLY A 156 11.05 -14.85 11.70
C GLY A 156 10.33 -13.52 11.44
N ASP A 157 10.88 -12.41 11.92
CA ASP A 157 10.27 -11.07 11.82
C ASP A 157 10.66 -10.28 10.55
N VAL A 158 11.34 -10.90 9.56
CA VAL A 158 11.73 -10.19 8.32
C VAL A 158 10.50 -9.80 7.48
N ASN A 159 10.54 -8.63 6.85
CA ASN A 159 9.39 -8.13 6.08
C ASN A 159 9.31 -8.71 4.66
N ALA A 160 10.41 -9.25 4.13
CA ALA A 160 10.49 -9.79 2.78
C ALA A 160 11.33 -11.08 2.75
N PRO A 161 10.98 -12.06 1.90
CA PRO A 161 11.77 -13.26 1.69
C PRO A 161 13.05 -12.93 0.91
N HIS A 162 14.20 -13.32 1.43
CA HIS A 162 15.48 -13.17 0.73
C HIS A 162 15.71 -14.33 -0.26
N ARG A 163 16.59 -14.13 -1.25
CA ARG A 163 16.79 -15.06 -2.38
C ARG A 163 17.07 -16.52 -1.97
N LYS A 164 17.89 -16.75 -0.93
CA LYS A 164 18.20 -18.10 -0.43
C LYS A 164 16.97 -18.77 0.20
N TRP A 165 16.24 -18.06 1.06
CA TRP A 165 15.00 -18.56 1.67
C TRP A 165 13.95 -18.90 0.61
N TRP A 166 13.77 -18.02 -0.39
CA TRP A 166 12.82 -18.25 -1.48
C TRP A 166 13.17 -19.46 -2.33
N LYS A 167 14.45 -19.63 -2.69
CA LYS A 167 14.92 -20.81 -3.44
C LYS A 167 14.61 -22.09 -2.67
N ARG A 168 14.90 -22.13 -1.37
CA ARG A 168 14.62 -23.29 -0.52
C ARG A 168 13.13 -23.56 -0.38
N ALA A 169 12.30 -22.51 -0.28
CA ALA A 169 10.85 -22.66 -0.25
C ALA A 169 10.33 -23.34 -1.52
N LYS A 170 10.78 -22.90 -2.71
CA LYS A 170 10.45 -23.55 -3.99
C LYS A 170 10.83 -25.03 -4.01
N GLU A 171 12.07 -25.36 -3.66
CA GLU A 171 12.55 -26.76 -3.61
C GLU A 171 11.75 -27.67 -2.67
N LEU A 172 11.13 -27.11 -1.63
CA LEU A 172 10.28 -27.84 -0.69
C LEU A 172 8.86 -27.99 -1.23
N VAL A 173 8.30 -26.92 -1.80
CA VAL A 173 6.96 -26.94 -2.43
C VAL A 173 6.93 -27.87 -3.63
N ASP A 174 8.00 -27.95 -4.43
CA ASP A 174 8.11 -28.85 -5.59
C ASP A 174 8.04 -30.35 -5.20
N ARG A 175 8.19 -30.68 -3.92
CA ARG A 175 8.05 -32.05 -3.40
C ARG A 175 6.63 -32.39 -2.98
N ILE A 176 5.79 -31.37 -2.77
CA ILE A 176 4.39 -31.49 -2.37
C ILE A 176 3.55 -31.57 -3.63
N GLU A 177 2.46 -32.34 -3.60
CA GLU A 177 1.53 -32.42 -4.72
C GLU A 177 0.87 -31.04 -4.98
N PRO A 178 0.94 -30.48 -6.21
CA PRO A 178 0.53 -29.10 -6.49
C PRO A 178 -0.93 -28.80 -6.11
N GLU A 179 -1.87 -29.69 -6.44
CA GLU A 179 -3.29 -29.51 -6.11
C GLU A 179 -3.52 -29.52 -4.60
N GLN A 180 -2.82 -30.40 -3.87
CA GLN A 180 -2.88 -30.46 -2.41
C GLN A 180 -2.31 -29.19 -1.79
N PHE A 181 -1.18 -28.70 -2.30
CA PHE A 181 -0.57 -27.45 -1.84
C PHE A 181 -1.51 -26.26 -2.03
N ILE A 182 -2.06 -26.11 -3.23
CA ILE A 182 -2.99 -25.04 -3.58
C ILE A 182 -4.23 -25.09 -2.69
N ALA A 183 -4.85 -26.27 -2.53
CA ALA A 183 -6.03 -26.44 -1.70
C ALA A 183 -5.75 -26.05 -0.24
N ARG A 184 -4.62 -26.48 0.33
CA ARG A 184 -4.29 -26.21 1.74
C ARG A 184 -3.94 -24.76 2.02
N LEU A 185 -3.18 -24.12 1.15
CA LEU A 185 -2.93 -22.67 1.28
C LEU A 185 -4.23 -21.88 1.17
N ARG A 186 -5.12 -22.26 0.24
CA ARG A 186 -6.43 -21.63 0.11
C ARG A 186 -7.24 -21.77 1.40
N ASP A 187 -7.31 -22.98 1.97
CA ASP A 187 -8.06 -23.25 3.19
C ASP A 187 -7.54 -22.40 4.37
N TRP A 188 -6.22 -22.41 4.63
CA TRP A 188 -5.61 -21.68 5.74
C TRP A 188 -5.71 -20.16 5.59
N ILE A 189 -5.46 -19.63 4.39
CA ILE A 189 -5.54 -18.18 4.14
C ILE A 189 -7.00 -17.71 4.23
N SER A 190 -7.96 -18.49 3.69
CA SER A 190 -9.40 -18.17 3.78
C SER A 190 -9.90 -18.22 5.22
N PHE A 191 -9.44 -19.21 6.00
CA PHE A 191 -9.74 -19.29 7.43
C PHE A 191 -9.27 -18.03 8.17
N CYS A 192 -8.01 -17.62 7.95
CA CYS A 192 -7.46 -16.41 8.55
C CYS A 192 -8.17 -15.14 8.08
N GLN A 193 -8.60 -15.08 6.81
CA GLN A 193 -9.44 -13.99 6.30
C GLN A 193 -10.77 -13.92 7.06
N GLY A 194 -11.42 -15.07 7.30
CA GLY A 194 -12.64 -15.19 8.08
C GLY A 194 -12.45 -14.68 9.51
N GLN A 195 -11.31 -14.95 10.14
CA GLN A 195 -10.97 -14.37 11.46
C GLN A 195 -10.87 -12.85 11.40
N LEU A 196 -10.16 -12.29 10.41
CA LEU A 196 -10.09 -10.82 10.24
C LEU A 196 -11.51 -10.23 10.08
N MET A 197 -12.35 -10.86 9.25
CA MET A 197 -13.75 -10.44 9.06
C MET A 197 -14.56 -10.49 10.35
N SER A 198 -14.41 -11.56 11.14
CA SER A 198 -15.08 -11.75 12.43
C SER A 198 -14.70 -10.68 13.44
N ILE A 199 -13.40 -10.35 13.54
CA ILE A 199 -12.90 -9.27 14.40
C ILE A 199 -13.51 -7.92 13.99
N HIS A 200 -13.69 -7.69 12.68
CA HIS A 200 -14.36 -6.50 12.19
C HIS A 200 -15.88 -6.51 12.42
N SER A 201 -16.53 -7.68 12.54
CA SER A 201 -17.99 -7.82 12.66
C SER A 201 -18.51 -7.94 14.10
N GLY A 202 -17.72 -8.43 15.05
CA GLY A 202 -18.06 -8.64 16.48
C GLY A 202 -18.40 -7.37 17.30
N ARG A 203 -18.67 -6.25 16.63
CA ARG A 203 -18.88 -4.92 17.20
C ARG A 203 -20.24 -4.78 17.89
N LYS A 204 -20.38 -5.29 19.11
CA LYS A 204 -21.40 -4.77 20.02
C LYS A 204 -20.87 -4.25 21.35
N GLN A 205 -19.83 -4.80 21.97
CA GLN A 205 -19.42 -4.35 23.31
C GLN A 205 -17.95 -4.68 23.63
N SER A 206 -17.00 -3.78 23.34
CA SER A 206 -15.78 -3.52 24.14
C SER A 206 -14.60 -3.00 23.32
N PHE A 207 -13.87 -2.04 23.89
CA PHE A 207 -12.60 -1.50 23.38
C PHE A 207 -11.43 -2.52 23.49
N THR A 208 -11.64 -3.64 24.19
CA THR A 208 -10.60 -4.64 24.51
C THR A 208 -10.31 -5.68 23.42
N ASP A 209 -11.22 -5.91 22.49
CA ASP A 209 -11.12 -7.02 21.50
C ASP A 209 -10.00 -6.82 20.49
N TYR A 210 -9.48 -5.61 20.46
CA TYR A 210 -8.44 -5.19 19.55
C TYR A 210 -7.05 -5.39 20.16
N ASP A 211 -6.90 -5.47 21.48
CA ASP A 211 -5.61 -5.56 22.19
C ASP A 211 -5.07 -6.99 22.32
N ILE A 212 -5.78 -7.97 21.76
CA ILE A 212 -5.34 -9.35 21.63
C ILE A 212 -5.03 -9.57 20.15
N ASP A 213 -3.77 -9.91 19.83
CA ASP A 213 -3.39 -10.32 18.48
C ASP A 213 -4.17 -11.57 18.10
N TYR A 214 -4.79 -11.58 16.91
CA TYR A 214 -5.64 -12.68 16.46
C TYR A 214 -4.88 -13.98 16.14
N LEU A 215 -3.55 -13.88 16.10
CA LEU A 215 -2.60 -14.99 15.99
C LEU A 215 -1.44 -14.75 16.94
N SER A 216 -0.92 -15.84 17.49
CA SER A 216 0.37 -15.84 18.20
C SER A 216 1.48 -15.30 17.28
N ALA A 217 2.51 -14.68 17.86
CA ALA A 217 3.61 -14.10 17.07
C ALA A 217 4.28 -15.09 16.10
N ILE A 218 4.39 -16.36 16.52
CA ILE A 218 4.96 -17.44 15.70
C ILE A 218 4.03 -17.79 14.54
N ASN A 219 2.73 -17.99 14.79
CA ASN A 219 1.79 -18.37 13.74
C ASN A 219 1.49 -17.19 12.80
N HIS A 220 1.64 -15.95 13.27
CA HIS A 220 1.58 -14.77 12.43
C HIS A 220 2.76 -14.71 11.44
N ASN A 221 3.95 -15.11 11.88
CA ASN A 221 5.12 -15.26 11.01
C ASN A 221 4.99 -16.47 10.07
N LEU A 222 4.39 -17.58 10.53
CA LEU A 222 4.02 -18.71 9.68
C LEU A 222 3.05 -18.28 8.57
N LEU A 223 1.94 -17.62 8.92
CA LEU A 223 0.95 -17.14 7.94
C LEU A 223 1.59 -16.21 6.90
N LYS A 224 2.45 -15.28 7.33
CA LYS A 224 3.20 -14.41 6.42
C LYS A 224 4.03 -15.23 5.42
N ALA A 225 4.76 -16.25 5.88
CA ALA A 225 5.55 -17.10 5.02
C ALA A 225 4.68 -17.95 4.07
N LEU A 226 3.55 -18.48 4.57
CA LEU A 226 2.56 -19.18 3.75
C LEU A 226 2.00 -18.28 2.63
N ILE A 227 1.72 -17.01 2.94
CA ILE A 227 1.29 -16.01 1.96
C ILE A 227 2.38 -15.76 0.90
N TRP A 228 3.66 -15.66 1.27
CA TRP A 228 4.72 -15.55 0.26
C TRP A 228 4.74 -16.76 -0.67
N CYS A 229 4.63 -17.96 -0.10
CA CYS A 229 4.65 -19.21 -0.85
C CYS A 229 3.43 -19.41 -1.75
N SER A 230 2.35 -18.64 -1.60
CA SER A 230 1.18 -18.72 -2.50
C SER A 230 1.50 -18.25 -3.93
N ALA A 231 2.60 -17.54 -4.14
CA ALA A 231 3.08 -17.13 -5.47
C ALA A 231 3.88 -18.23 -6.19
N ILE A 232 4.26 -19.32 -5.50
CA ILE A 232 5.04 -20.41 -6.12
C ILE A 232 4.27 -21.13 -7.24
N PRO A 233 2.99 -21.51 -7.06
CA PRO A 233 2.25 -22.26 -8.08
C PRO A 233 1.72 -21.40 -9.25
N ASP A 234 1.90 -20.06 -9.20
CA ASP A 234 1.30 -19.09 -10.13
C ASP A 234 -0.20 -19.35 -10.42
N ASN A 235 -0.95 -19.66 -9.36
CA ASN A 235 -2.35 -20.06 -9.45
C ASN A 235 -3.28 -18.86 -9.25
N LYS A 236 -4.08 -18.54 -10.29
CA LYS A 236 -5.01 -17.41 -10.27
C LYS A 236 -5.94 -17.38 -9.05
N THR A 237 -6.53 -18.52 -8.66
CA THR A 237 -7.47 -18.58 -7.53
C THR A 237 -6.79 -18.22 -6.20
N LEU A 238 -5.54 -18.64 -5.98
CA LEU A 238 -4.77 -18.24 -4.80
C LEU A 238 -4.41 -16.75 -4.82
N LEU A 239 -4.02 -16.21 -5.99
CA LEU A 239 -3.71 -14.79 -6.12
C LEU A 239 -4.95 -13.91 -5.91
N ASP A 240 -6.10 -14.33 -6.42
CA ASP A 240 -7.39 -13.65 -6.22
C ASP A 240 -7.85 -13.74 -4.75
N LEU A 241 -7.51 -14.81 -4.03
CA LEU A 241 -7.70 -14.88 -2.58
C LEU A 241 -6.88 -13.80 -1.86
N LEU A 242 -5.62 -13.58 -2.24
CA LEU A 242 -4.81 -12.49 -1.68
C LEU A 242 -5.45 -11.12 -1.95
N ASP A 243 -5.98 -10.91 -3.15
CA ASP A 243 -6.66 -9.67 -3.52
C ASP A 243 -7.83 -9.35 -2.59
N THR A 244 -8.57 -10.38 -2.16
CA THR A 244 -9.67 -10.23 -1.20
C THR A 244 -9.22 -10.18 0.25
N TYR A 245 -8.06 -10.75 0.59
CA TYR A 245 -7.48 -10.75 1.93
C TYR A 245 -6.97 -9.35 2.33
N ILE A 246 -6.26 -8.68 1.43
CA ILE A 246 -5.57 -7.40 1.67
C ILE A 246 -6.52 -6.32 2.24
N PRO A 247 -7.73 -6.08 1.69
CA PRO A 247 -8.65 -5.08 2.24
C PRO A 247 -9.00 -5.32 3.71
N TRP A 248 -9.12 -6.58 4.15
CA TRP A 248 -9.42 -6.91 5.55
C TRP A 248 -8.22 -6.71 6.45
N ALA A 249 -7.02 -7.08 5.99
CA ALA A 249 -5.77 -6.86 6.71
C ALA A 249 -5.49 -5.37 6.91
N TYR A 250 -5.75 -4.55 5.89
CA TYR A 250 -5.51 -3.10 5.96
C TYR A 250 -6.67 -2.26 6.51
N LYS A 251 -7.82 -2.87 6.78
CA LYS A 251 -8.95 -2.19 7.40
C LYS A 251 -8.57 -1.75 8.83
N ARG A 252 -8.90 -0.50 9.18
CA ARG A 252 -8.51 0.12 10.45
C ARG A 252 -9.14 -0.55 11.67
N LYS A 253 -8.36 -0.66 12.75
CA LYS A 253 -8.79 -1.05 14.10
C LYS A 253 -9.23 0.23 14.84
N GLY A 254 -10.54 0.51 14.91
CA GLY A 254 -11.07 1.72 15.58
C GLY A 254 -10.41 3.02 15.12
N SER A 255 -9.85 3.79 16.07
CA SER A 255 -9.06 5.01 15.82
C SER A 255 -7.57 4.75 15.54
N SER A 256 -7.11 3.50 15.62
CA SER A 256 -5.71 3.08 15.44
C SER A 256 -5.41 2.68 13.99
N GLY A 257 -4.19 2.19 13.76
CA GLY A 257 -3.71 1.72 12.46
C GLY A 257 -4.45 0.50 11.89
N PRO A 258 -3.94 -0.05 10.77
CA PRO A 258 -4.50 -1.25 10.15
C PRO A 258 -4.48 -2.48 11.06
N LEU A 259 -5.44 -3.40 10.91
CA LEU A 259 -5.54 -4.60 11.75
C LEU A 259 -4.29 -5.51 11.65
N SER A 260 -3.76 -5.74 10.44
CA SER A 260 -2.54 -6.51 10.24
C SER A 260 -1.71 -5.95 9.08
N VAL A 261 -0.78 -5.04 9.41
CA VAL A 261 0.20 -4.54 8.42
C VAL A 261 1.11 -5.68 7.95
N LYS A 262 1.46 -6.62 8.85
CA LYS A 262 2.38 -7.74 8.59
C LYS A 262 1.87 -8.63 7.44
N THR A 263 0.64 -9.15 7.54
CA THR A 263 0.11 -10.06 6.51
C THR A 263 -0.35 -9.31 5.26
N GLY A 264 -0.86 -8.08 5.38
CA GLY A 264 -1.15 -7.24 4.22
C GLY A 264 0.10 -6.93 3.38
N THR A 265 1.23 -6.66 4.04
CA THR A 265 2.53 -6.43 3.37
C THR A 265 3.09 -7.73 2.80
N ALA A 266 2.84 -8.87 3.46
CA ALA A 266 3.20 -10.19 2.95
C ALA A 266 2.58 -10.46 1.57
N CYS A 267 1.29 -10.13 1.39
CA CYS A 267 0.62 -10.28 0.10
C CYS A 267 1.29 -9.42 -0.99
N MET A 268 1.72 -8.19 -0.66
CA MET A 268 2.45 -7.33 -1.61
C MET A 268 3.77 -7.97 -2.06
N TYR A 269 4.54 -8.53 -1.12
CA TYR A 269 5.77 -9.24 -1.45
C TYR A 269 5.51 -10.55 -2.22
N ALA A 270 4.40 -11.24 -1.98
CA ALA A 270 4.02 -12.39 -2.79
C ALA A 270 3.87 -12.00 -4.27
N TYR A 271 3.23 -10.86 -4.57
CA TYR A 271 3.12 -10.36 -5.94
C TYR A 271 4.45 -10.02 -6.60
N THR A 272 5.51 -9.69 -5.84
CA THR A 272 6.84 -9.39 -6.42
C THR A 272 7.48 -10.59 -7.12
N PHE A 273 6.93 -11.80 -6.95
CA PHE A 273 7.39 -13.01 -7.61
C PHE A 273 6.63 -13.34 -8.90
N LEU A 274 5.61 -12.54 -9.25
CA LEU A 274 4.87 -12.67 -10.51
C LEU A 274 5.60 -11.97 -11.65
N SER A 275 5.04 -12.05 -12.86
CA SER A 275 5.49 -11.22 -13.98
C SER A 275 5.45 -9.73 -13.61
N PHE A 276 6.41 -8.96 -14.13
CA PHE A 276 6.57 -7.54 -13.75
C PHE A 276 5.29 -6.72 -13.88
N ARG A 277 4.59 -6.84 -15.01
CA ARG A 277 3.34 -6.11 -15.28
C ARG A 277 2.23 -6.49 -14.31
N GLU A 278 2.07 -7.79 -14.03
CA GLU A 278 1.07 -8.26 -13.08
C GLU A 278 1.38 -7.81 -11.64
N ALA A 279 2.64 -7.92 -11.22
CA ALA A 279 3.12 -7.47 -9.91
C ALA A 279 2.80 -5.98 -9.71
N LEU A 280 3.18 -5.13 -10.67
CA LEU A 280 2.92 -3.70 -10.61
C LEU A 280 1.42 -3.38 -10.53
N THR A 281 0.62 -4.01 -11.39
CA THR A 281 -0.82 -3.75 -11.48
C THR A 281 -1.52 -4.10 -10.16
N ARG A 282 -1.23 -5.29 -9.60
CA ARG A 282 -1.80 -5.73 -8.33
C ARG A 282 -1.36 -4.85 -7.16
N ILE A 283 -0.07 -4.55 -7.03
CA ILE A 283 0.46 -3.75 -5.91
C ILE A 283 -0.06 -2.29 -5.97
N ALA A 284 -0.05 -1.68 -7.15
CA ALA A 284 -0.49 -0.28 -7.34
C ALA A 284 -1.98 -0.08 -7.04
N ARG A 285 -2.83 -1.05 -7.37
CA ARG A 285 -4.25 -1.05 -7.01
C ARG A 285 -4.45 -0.84 -5.51
N PHE A 286 -3.69 -1.55 -4.68
CA PHE A 286 -3.82 -1.46 -3.23
C PHE A 286 -3.19 -0.19 -2.63
N ARG A 287 -2.21 0.42 -3.31
CA ARG A 287 -1.71 1.76 -2.94
C ARG A 287 -2.85 2.78 -2.83
N GLY A 288 -3.79 2.75 -3.78
CA GLY A 288 -4.95 3.64 -3.82
C GLY A 288 -6.03 3.34 -2.76
N LEU A 289 -6.09 2.10 -2.26
CA LEU A 289 -7.08 1.66 -1.27
C LEU A 289 -6.65 1.98 0.17
N VAL A 290 -5.34 2.04 0.43
CA VAL A 290 -4.80 2.20 1.79
C VAL A 290 -4.63 3.68 2.13
N ARG A 291 -5.25 4.13 3.23
CA ARG A 291 -5.14 5.53 3.73
C ARG A 291 -4.09 5.74 4.82
N HIS A 292 -3.46 4.68 5.31
CA HIS A 292 -2.49 4.77 6.39
C HIS A 292 -1.10 5.11 5.82
N SER A 293 -0.54 6.25 6.21
CA SER A 293 0.66 6.83 5.58
C SER A 293 1.89 5.92 5.67
N ALA A 294 2.14 5.26 6.80
CA ALA A 294 3.27 4.34 6.92
C ALA A 294 3.12 3.10 6.02
N THR A 295 1.88 2.63 5.83
CA THR A 295 1.59 1.50 4.93
C THR A 295 1.72 1.92 3.47
N GLN A 296 1.24 3.12 3.10
CA GLN A 296 1.49 3.69 1.77
C GLN A 296 2.99 3.78 1.47
N LYS A 297 3.80 4.30 2.41
CA LYS A 297 5.26 4.33 2.26
C LYS A 297 5.87 2.93 2.07
N SER A 298 5.34 1.92 2.75
CA SER A 298 5.79 0.53 2.57
C SER A 298 5.44 -0.02 1.19
N ILE A 299 4.23 0.24 0.69
CA ILE A 299 3.80 -0.15 -0.68
C ILE A 299 4.64 0.59 -1.72
N ASP A 300 4.86 1.89 -1.54
CA ASP A 300 5.70 2.71 -2.41
C ASP A 300 7.12 2.15 -2.45
N LYS A 301 7.70 1.77 -1.31
CA LYS A 301 9.03 1.13 -1.28
C LYS A 301 9.09 -0.16 -2.10
N ILE A 302 8.03 -0.99 -2.07
CA ILE A 302 7.96 -2.23 -2.86
C ILE A 302 7.87 -1.89 -4.35
N LEU A 303 7.01 -0.95 -4.74
CA LEU A 303 6.86 -0.49 -6.12
C LEU A 303 8.17 0.09 -6.69
N HIS A 304 8.87 0.93 -5.93
CA HIS A 304 10.17 1.47 -6.33
C HIS A 304 11.23 0.37 -6.45
N GLY A 305 11.24 -0.61 -5.54
CA GLY A 305 12.13 -1.75 -5.61
C GLY A 305 11.92 -2.59 -6.87
N LEU A 306 10.66 -2.83 -7.25
CA LEU A 306 10.30 -3.49 -8.51
C LEU A 306 10.74 -2.68 -9.73
N ALA A 307 10.47 -1.37 -9.74
CA ALA A 307 10.88 -0.49 -10.83
C ALA A 307 12.41 -0.52 -11.03
N GLN A 308 13.18 -0.43 -9.93
CA GLN A 308 14.64 -0.47 -9.95
C GLN A 308 15.18 -1.81 -10.47
N GLN A 309 14.55 -2.94 -10.11
CA GLN A 309 14.94 -4.26 -10.61
C GLN A 309 14.77 -4.40 -12.13
N HIS A 310 13.89 -3.60 -12.72
CA HIS A 310 13.58 -3.58 -14.15
C HIS A 310 14.11 -2.34 -14.87
N GLU A 311 15.00 -1.57 -14.23
CA GLU A 311 15.63 -0.35 -14.80
C GLU A 311 14.61 0.71 -15.26
N ILE A 312 13.44 0.74 -14.65
CA ILE A 312 12.39 1.70 -14.96
C ILE A 312 12.51 2.89 -14.02
N PRO A 313 12.65 4.12 -14.54
CA PRO A 313 12.71 5.29 -13.70
C PRO A 313 11.35 5.52 -13.00
N PRO A 314 11.33 6.03 -11.76
CA PRO A 314 10.09 6.18 -10.99
C PRO A 314 8.99 6.98 -11.71
N HIS A 315 9.38 7.97 -12.51
CA HIS A 315 8.46 8.81 -13.28
C HIS A 315 7.81 8.09 -14.48
N GLN A 316 8.30 6.90 -14.87
CA GLN A 316 7.70 6.04 -15.90
C GLN A 316 6.84 4.91 -15.30
N LEU A 317 6.88 4.72 -13.98
CA LEU A 317 6.23 3.58 -13.33
C LEU A 317 4.72 3.58 -13.53
N GLU A 318 4.11 4.77 -13.55
CA GLU A 318 2.67 4.95 -13.68
C GLU A 318 2.15 4.51 -15.06
N GLU A 319 2.97 4.59 -16.11
CA GLU A 319 2.66 4.08 -17.45
C GLU A 319 2.55 2.55 -17.49
N TYR A 320 3.43 1.83 -16.77
CA TYR A 320 3.42 0.36 -16.72
C TYR A 320 2.24 -0.23 -15.92
N ILE A 321 1.63 0.58 -15.04
CA ILE A 321 0.54 0.15 -14.17
C ILE A 321 -0.81 0.14 -14.92
N VAL A 322 -0.94 0.85 -16.05
CA VAL A 322 -2.22 0.97 -16.75
C VAL A 322 -2.60 -0.38 -17.38
N PRO A 323 -3.73 -0.99 -16.97
CA PRO A 323 -4.22 -2.22 -17.60
C PRO A 323 -4.88 -1.89 -18.95
N ASP A 324 -4.83 -2.86 -19.85
CA ASP A 324 -5.57 -2.80 -21.13
C ASP A 324 -7.06 -3.17 -20.98
N PHE A 325 -7.45 -3.78 -19.86
CA PHE A 325 -8.80 -4.27 -19.57
C PHE A 325 -9.37 -5.26 -20.61
N GLY A 326 -8.51 -5.83 -21.47
CA GLY A 326 -8.95 -6.63 -22.61
C GLY A 326 -9.65 -5.81 -23.70
N LEU A 327 -9.45 -4.49 -23.74
CA LEU A 327 -9.89 -3.65 -24.85
C LEU A 327 -9.12 -4.02 -26.13
N ASP A 328 -9.82 -4.07 -27.25
CA ASP A 328 -9.20 -4.20 -28.58
C ASP A 328 -8.58 -2.87 -29.05
N GLN A 329 -7.94 -2.89 -30.22
CA GLN A 329 -7.29 -1.70 -30.80
C GLN A 329 -8.29 -0.58 -31.18
N GLN A 330 -9.59 -0.91 -31.27
CA GLN A 330 -10.68 0.03 -31.52
C GLN A 330 -11.30 0.56 -30.22
N GLY A 331 -10.75 0.20 -29.05
CA GLY A 331 -11.27 0.63 -27.76
C GLY A 331 -12.59 -0.05 -27.38
N MET A 332 -12.87 -1.24 -27.90
CA MET A 332 -14.05 -2.03 -27.56
C MET A 332 -13.71 -3.20 -26.63
N LEU A 333 -14.61 -3.48 -25.69
CA LEU A 333 -14.60 -4.63 -24.80
C LEU A 333 -15.93 -5.37 -24.93
N ARG A 334 -15.87 -6.70 -25.12
CA ARG A 334 -17.03 -7.59 -25.16
C ARG A 334 -16.93 -8.65 -24.07
N VAL A 335 -17.96 -8.75 -23.24
CA VAL A 335 -18.01 -9.70 -22.12
C VAL A 335 -19.32 -10.48 -22.17
N SER A 336 -19.28 -11.80 -21.94
CA SER A 336 -20.50 -12.61 -21.84
C SER A 336 -21.29 -12.27 -20.58
N VAL A 337 -22.59 -11.99 -20.74
CA VAL A 337 -23.54 -11.66 -19.67
C VAL A 337 -24.76 -12.59 -19.81
N GLY A 338 -24.59 -13.85 -19.41
CA GLY A 338 -25.60 -14.89 -19.64
C GLY A 338 -25.76 -15.19 -21.14
N GLU A 339 -26.98 -15.07 -21.66
CA GLU A 339 -27.28 -15.23 -23.10
C GLU A 339 -26.97 -13.96 -23.94
N MET A 340 -26.52 -12.88 -23.30
CA MET A 340 -26.25 -11.60 -23.96
C MET A 340 -24.75 -11.29 -23.95
N THR A 341 -24.33 -10.34 -24.79
CA THR A 341 -22.98 -9.79 -24.76
C THR A 341 -23.02 -8.36 -24.24
N GLY A 342 -22.31 -8.07 -23.16
CA GLY A 342 -22.06 -6.69 -22.72
C GLY A 342 -20.97 -6.06 -23.57
N VAL A 343 -21.26 -4.88 -24.13
CA VAL A 343 -20.32 -4.13 -24.97
C VAL A 343 -20.03 -2.78 -24.34
N TYR A 344 -18.74 -2.52 -24.12
CA TYR A 344 -18.21 -1.21 -23.77
C TYR A 344 -17.43 -0.69 -24.97
N SER A 345 -17.63 0.57 -25.34
CA SER A 345 -16.95 1.21 -26.47
C SER A 345 -16.46 2.60 -26.09
N LEU A 346 -15.16 2.81 -26.29
CA LEU A 346 -14.47 4.09 -26.19
C LEU A 346 -14.27 4.65 -27.61
N GLN A 347 -15.14 5.54 -28.04
CA GLN A 347 -15.09 6.12 -29.38
C GLN A 347 -13.90 7.09 -29.53
N ASP A 348 -13.37 7.27 -30.74
CA ASP A 348 -12.28 8.22 -31.03
C ASP A 348 -12.62 9.66 -30.62
N SER A 349 -13.90 10.04 -30.54
CA SER A 349 -14.34 11.34 -30.02
C SER A 349 -14.18 11.51 -28.50
N GLY A 350 -13.86 10.42 -27.79
CA GLY A 350 -13.86 10.32 -26.33
C GLY A 350 -15.22 9.98 -25.72
N LYS A 351 -16.25 9.75 -26.55
CA LYS A 351 -17.56 9.30 -26.07
C LYS A 351 -17.52 7.86 -25.60
N LEU A 352 -18.13 7.62 -24.45
CA LEU A 352 -18.25 6.31 -23.82
C LEU A 352 -19.64 5.75 -24.11
N ALA A 353 -19.71 4.49 -24.53
CA ALA A 353 -20.96 3.78 -24.72
C ALA A 353 -20.94 2.44 -23.98
N LEU A 354 -22.06 2.14 -23.32
CA LEU A 354 -22.28 0.90 -22.59
C LEU A 354 -23.66 0.34 -22.93
N TYR A 355 -23.71 -0.83 -23.55
CA TYR A 355 -24.95 -1.45 -23.98
C TYR A 355 -24.84 -2.99 -23.97
N LEU A 356 -25.98 -3.66 -24.13
CA LEU A 356 -26.06 -5.12 -24.27
C LEU A 356 -26.40 -5.45 -25.72
N GLU A 357 -25.86 -6.54 -26.25
CA GLU A 357 -26.23 -7.11 -27.54
C GLU A 357 -26.91 -8.47 -27.32
N LYS A 358 -28.07 -8.66 -27.95
CA LYS A 358 -28.74 -9.96 -28.08
C LYS A 358 -29.17 -10.13 -29.53
N ASP A 359 -28.74 -11.21 -30.18
CA ASP A 359 -29.09 -11.54 -31.57
C ASP A 359 -28.84 -10.36 -32.56
N GLY A 360 -27.75 -9.61 -32.35
CA GLY A 360 -27.39 -8.44 -33.16
C GLY A 360 -28.16 -7.16 -32.86
N THR A 361 -29.11 -7.18 -31.91
CA THR A 361 -29.87 -6.00 -31.48
C THR A 361 -29.22 -5.34 -30.27
N GLN A 362 -29.04 -4.01 -30.32
CA GLN A 362 -28.56 -3.22 -29.19
C GLN A 362 -29.68 -2.91 -28.20
N LEU A 363 -29.46 -3.27 -26.95
CA LEU A 363 -30.34 -3.04 -25.83
C LEU A 363 -29.65 -2.11 -24.82
N PRO A 364 -30.36 -1.18 -24.19
CA PRO A 364 -29.80 -0.37 -23.11
C PRO A 364 -29.27 -1.28 -22.00
N ALA A 365 -28.12 -0.93 -21.40
CA ALA A 365 -27.61 -1.60 -20.20
C ALA A 365 -28.42 -1.23 -18.93
N VAL A 366 -29.76 -1.27 -19.01
CA VAL A 366 -30.70 -0.81 -17.99
C VAL A 366 -31.71 -1.92 -17.68
N LEU A 367 -31.40 -2.78 -16.70
CA LEU A 367 -32.32 -3.78 -16.12
C LEU A 367 -31.95 -4.06 -14.64
N PRO A 368 -32.87 -4.57 -13.80
CA PRO A 368 -32.70 -4.61 -12.34
C PRO A 368 -31.53 -5.49 -11.88
N ALA A 369 -30.95 -5.12 -10.74
CA ALA A 369 -29.64 -5.51 -10.22
C ALA A 369 -29.46 -6.98 -9.79
N THR A 370 -30.19 -7.94 -10.36
CA THR A 370 -30.21 -9.35 -9.93
C THR A 370 -29.28 -10.29 -10.71
N ASN A 371 -28.75 -9.91 -11.88
CA ASN A 371 -27.77 -10.73 -12.61
C ASN A 371 -26.32 -10.39 -12.17
N PRO A 372 -25.59 -11.30 -11.50
CA PRO A 372 -24.21 -11.06 -11.06
C PRO A 372 -23.26 -10.70 -12.21
N ALA A 373 -23.39 -11.34 -13.38
CA ALA A 373 -22.53 -11.07 -14.54
C ALA A 373 -22.71 -9.63 -15.07
N LEU A 374 -23.95 -9.11 -15.05
CA LEU A 374 -24.22 -7.72 -15.44
C LEU A 374 -23.62 -6.74 -14.42
N LYS A 375 -23.66 -7.08 -13.13
CA LYS A 375 -23.07 -6.27 -12.06
C LYS A 375 -21.54 -6.21 -12.22
N ASP A 376 -20.90 -7.33 -12.51
CA ASP A 376 -19.46 -7.41 -12.73
C ASP A 376 -19.04 -6.66 -13.99
N PHE A 377 -19.80 -6.78 -15.08
CA PHE A 377 -19.57 -6.01 -16.31
C PHE A 377 -19.68 -4.49 -16.08
N LYS A 378 -20.72 -4.03 -15.36
CA LYS A 378 -20.86 -2.61 -15.01
C LYS A 378 -19.73 -2.11 -14.09
N LYS A 379 -19.26 -2.96 -13.19
CA LYS A 379 -18.12 -2.65 -12.32
C LYS A 379 -16.84 -2.50 -13.15
N LEU A 380 -16.59 -3.41 -14.09
CA LEU A 380 -15.46 -3.34 -15.00
C LEU A 380 -15.50 -2.08 -15.87
N ALA A 381 -16.66 -1.75 -16.45
CA ALA A 381 -16.84 -0.51 -17.21
C ALA A 381 -16.50 0.74 -16.37
N ARG A 382 -16.95 0.79 -15.12
CA ARG A 382 -16.61 1.88 -14.20
C ARG A 382 -15.11 1.94 -13.88
N GLU A 383 -14.47 0.78 -13.68
CA GLU A 383 -13.02 0.70 -13.46
C GLU A 383 -12.22 1.23 -14.67
N ILE A 384 -12.71 0.97 -15.90
CA ILE A 384 -12.14 1.53 -17.14
C ILE A 384 -12.27 3.06 -17.14
N ASP A 385 -13.48 3.59 -16.86
CA ASP A 385 -13.74 5.04 -16.84
C ASP A 385 -12.90 5.79 -15.79
N ASP A 386 -12.79 5.22 -14.59
CA ASP A 386 -11.98 5.76 -13.50
C ASP A 386 -10.49 5.78 -13.89
N THR A 387 -10.01 4.72 -14.57
CA THR A 387 -8.61 4.61 -15.03
C THR A 387 -8.30 5.54 -16.20
N LEU A 388 -9.25 5.74 -17.12
CA LEU A 388 -9.15 6.70 -18.22
C LEU A 388 -9.06 8.13 -17.65
N SER A 389 -9.92 8.44 -16.68
CA SER A 389 -9.92 9.74 -15.99
C SER A 389 -8.61 9.99 -15.24
N ALA A 390 -8.10 8.99 -14.52
CA ALA A 390 -6.79 9.07 -13.86
C ALA A 390 -5.64 9.24 -14.86
N SER A 391 -5.68 8.54 -15.99
CA SER A 391 -4.68 8.68 -17.06
C SER A 391 -4.74 10.04 -17.73
N CYS A 392 -5.93 10.63 -17.89
CA CYS A 392 -6.12 11.99 -18.37
C CYS A 392 -5.47 13.02 -17.42
N MET A 393 -5.73 12.92 -16.11
CA MET A 393 -5.10 13.79 -15.12
C MET A 393 -3.57 13.63 -15.08
N ARG A 394 -3.06 12.39 -15.23
CA ARG A 394 -1.62 12.11 -15.30
C ARG A 394 -0.99 12.74 -16.56
N LEU A 395 -1.63 12.57 -17.71
CA LEU A 395 -1.19 13.19 -18.96
C LEU A 395 -1.18 14.72 -18.85
N GLU A 396 -2.22 15.33 -18.28
CA GLU A 396 -2.23 16.79 -18.05
C GLU A 396 -1.06 17.23 -17.17
N ARG A 397 -0.75 16.50 -16.09
CA ARG A 397 0.40 16.80 -15.22
C ARG A 397 1.75 16.69 -15.92
N SER A 398 1.84 15.97 -17.04
CA SER A 398 3.08 15.85 -17.81
C SER A 398 3.55 17.15 -18.46
N PHE A 399 2.74 18.21 -18.47
CA PHE A 399 3.22 19.56 -18.81
C PHE A 399 4.40 20.02 -17.93
N LEU A 400 4.47 19.54 -16.69
CA LEU A 400 5.52 19.85 -15.73
C LEU A 400 6.66 18.82 -15.74
N ARG A 401 6.68 17.89 -16.69
CA ARG A 401 7.77 16.91 -16.82
C ARG A 401 8.94 17.56 -17.54
N GLN A 402 10.16 17.31 -17.07
CA GLN A 402 11.40 17.72 -17.74
C GLN A 402 11.92 16.66 -18.71
N HIS A 403 11.63 15.39 -18.45
CA HIS A 403 12.15 14.27 -19.22
C HIS A 403 11.18 13.88 -20.34
N PRO A 404 11.50 14.12 -21.62
CA PRO A 404 10.68 13.60 -22.71
C PRO A 404 10.71 12.07 -22.72
N TRP A 405 9.72 11.46 -23.37
CA TRP A 405 9.73 10.03 -23.67
C TRP A 405 10.53 9.80 -24.96
N SER A 406 11.22 8.67 -25.06
CA SER A 406 11.64 8.19 -26.38
C SER A 406 10.40 7.88 -27.23
N TYR A 407 10.50 8.05 -28.55
CA TYR A 407 9.40 7.74 -29.45
C TYR A 407 8.91 6.30 -29.29
N THR A 408 9.84 5.34 -29.14
CA THR A 408 9.52 3.93 -28.92
C THR A 408 8.68 3.72 -27.65
N HIS A 409 9.06 4.38 -26.54
CA HIS A 409 8.29 4.31 -25.29
C HIS A 409 6.93 4.99 -25.42
N TRP A 410 6.90 6.21 -25.96
CA TRP A 410 5.65 6.94 -26.19
C TRP A 410 4.69 6.14 -27.07
N LYS A 411 5.20 5.56 -28.16
CA LYS A 411 4.42 4.72 -29.05
C LYS A 411 3.81 3.52 -28.31
N ALA A 412 4.62 2.77 -27.56
CA ALA A 412 4.16 1.56 -26.87
C ALA A 412 3.13 1.83 -25.76
N PHE A 413 3.37 2.83 -24.90
CA PHE A 413 2.55 3.06 -23.70
C PHE A 413 1.44 4.09 -23.87
N TYR A 414 1.50 4.90 -24.93
CA TYR A 414 0.52 5.96 -25.18
C TYR A 414 -0.20 5.79 -26.52
N LEU A 415 0.51 5.59 -27.64
CA LEU A 415 -0.14 5.55 -28.96
C LEU A 415 -0.77 4.19 -29.28
N ASP A 416 -0.11 3.10 -28.90
CA ASP A 416 -0.57 1.72 -29.18
C ASP A 416 -1.41 1.15 -28.03
N HIS A 417 -1.42 1.80 -26.86
CA HIS A 417 -2.12 1.29 -25.69
C HIS A 417 -3.64 1.37 -25.88
N PRO A 418 -4.41 0.27 -25.74
CA PRO A 418 -5.86 0.23 -26.04
C PRO A 418 -6.70 1.31 -25.35
N LEU A 419 -6.43 1.57 -24.07
CA LEU A 419 -7.09 2.64 -23.30
C LEU A 419 -6.51 4.04 -23.56
N VAL A 420 -5.20 4.22 -23.33
CA VAL A 420 -4.56 5.54 -23.32
C VAL A 420 -4.49 6.18 -24.70
N ARG A 421 -4.44 5.38 -25.78
CA ARG A 421 -4.46 5.85 -27.17
C ARG A 421 -5.55 6.87 -27.41
N ASN A 422 -6.74 6.63 -26.90
CA ASN A 422 -7.88 7.52 -27.07
C ASN A 422 -7.61 8.94 -26.56
N LEU A 423 -6.81 9.10 -25.50
CA LEU A 423 -6.38 10.40 -25.01
C LEU A 423 -5.24 10.94 -25.89
N THR A 424 -4.26 10.10 -26.18
CA THR A 424 -3.03 10.43 -26.90
C THR A 424 -3.30 11.01 -28.29
N THR A 425 -4.20 10.41 -29.06
CA THR A 425 -4.46 10.78 -30.45
C THR A 425 -5.22 12.09 -30.60
N ARG A 426 -5.80 12.62 -29.52
CA ARG A 426 -6.53 13.90 -29.49
C ARG A 426 -5.70 15.06 -28.94
N LEU A 427 -4.41 14.81 -28.67
CA LEU A 427 -3.47 15.78 -28.11
C LEU A 427 -2.42 16.16 -29.14
N ILE A 428 -1.88 17.37 -28.99
CA ILE A 428 -0.73 17.86 -29.74
C ILE A 428 0.54 17.50 -28.96
N TRP A 429 1.56 17.03 -29.66
CA TRP A 429 2.82 16.59 -29.07
C TRP A 429 3.99 17.34 -29.71
N ASN A 430 5.06 17.50 -28.97
CA ASN A 430 6.35 17.93 -29.50
C ASN A 430 7.17 16.70 -29.88
N PHE A 431 7.70 16.69 -31.09
CA PHE A 431 8.66 15.71 -31.57
C PHE A 431 9.99 16.43 -31.78
N SER A 432 11.03 15.99 -31.05
CA SER A 432 12.36 16.59 -31.09
C SER A 432 13.39 15.59 -31.58
N THR A 433 14.04 15.91 -32.70
CA THR A 433 15.10 15.10 -33.31
C THR A 433 16.30 15.99 -33.58
N ASN A 434 17.48 15.62 -33.09
CA ASN A 434 18.71 16.41 -33.24
C ASN A 434 18.57 17.88 -32.77
N GLY A 435 17.78 18.11 -31.72
CA GLY A 435 17.52 19.44 -31.15
C GLY A 435 16.47 20.27 -31.91
N ILE A 436 15.96 19.79 -33.04
CA ILE A 436 14.88 20.45 -33.77
C ILE A 436 13.55 19.92 -33.25
N GLN A 437 12.79 20.80 -32.59
CA GLN A 437 11.47 20.49 -32.06
C GLN A 437 10.36 20.95 -33.00
N VAL A 438 9.43 20.05 -33.32
CA VAL A 438 8.25 20.34 -34.15
C VAL A 438 7.00 19.84 -33.43
N ALA A 439 5.97 20.68 -33.36
CA ALA A 439 4.66 20.26 -32.88
C ALA A 439 3.99 19.36 -33.94
N GLY A 440 3.43 18.24 -33.52
CA GLY A 440 2.74 17.27 -34.37
C GLY A 440 1.48 16.73 -33.70
N TYR A 441 0.60 16.18 -34.54
CA TYR A 441 -0.67 15.58 -34.15
C TYR A 441 -0.83 14.24 -34.88
N TYR A 442 -1.42 13.24 -34.23
CA TYR A 442 -1.68 11.95 -34.86
C TYR A 442 -2.95 12.00 -35.71
N TYR A 443 -2.81 11.84 -37.02
CA TYR A 443 -3.91 11.86 -37.99
C TYR A 443 -3.74 10.73 -39.00
N ASP A 444 -4.75 9.87 -39.14
CA ASP A 444 -4.79 8.76 -40.11
C ASP A 444 -3.49 7.94 -40.19
N GLY A 445 -2.98 7.48 -39.04
CA GLY A 445 -1.78 6.65 -38.97
C GLY A 445 -0.45 7.40 -39.11
N ASN A 446 -0.48 8.72 -39.26
CA ASN A 446 0.69 9.56 -39.45
C ASN A 446 0.79 10.64 -38.38
N ILE A 447 2.01 11.12 -38.12
CA ILE A 447 2.23 12.35 -37.36
C ILE A 447 2.31 13.51 -38.35
N VAL A 448 1.45 14.51 -38.20
CA VAL A 448 1.34 15.67 -39.09
C VAL A 448 1.47 16.99 -38.33
N ASP A 449 1.97 18.03 -38.99
CA ASP A 449 1.95 19.40 -38.46
C ASP A 449 0.55 20.04 -38.64
N TYR A 450 0.38 21.26 -38.17
CA TYR A 450 -0.88 22.00 -38.29
C TYR A 450 -1.29 22.32 -39.75
N LYS A 451 -0.42 22.06 -40.73
CA LYS A 451 -0.70 22.19 -42.17
C LYS A 451 -0.98 20.84 -42.83
N GLY A 452 -1.02 19.75 -42.07
CA GLY A 452 -1.16 18.38 -42.57
C GLY A 452 0.11 17.80 -43.18
N LYS A 453 1.27 18.47 -43.07
CA LYS A 453 2.53 17.92 -43.58
C LYS A 453 3.01 16.83 -42.63
N ARG A 454 3.31 15.65 -43.19
CA ARG A 454 3.88 14.52 -42.43
C ARG A 454 5.24 14.86 -41.83
N LEU A 455 5.42 14.55 -40.55
CA LEU A 455 6.70 14.61 -39.85
C LEU A 455 7.47 13.30 -40.06
N VAL A 456 8.79 13.42 -40.14
CA VAL A 456 9.69 12.26 -40.08
C VAL A 456 10.05 12.04 -38.62
N VAL A 457 9.74 10.85 -38.11
CA VAL A 457 10.05 10.43 -36.74
C VAL A 457 10.93 9.18 -36.80
N SER A 458 11.89 9.10 -35.89
CA SER A 458 12.80 7.97 -35.70
C SER A 458 12.75 7.48 -34.25
N GLU A 459 13.40 6.36 -33.94
CA GLU A 459 13.41 5.80 -32.58
C GLU A 459 14.10 6.72 -31.55
N GLU A 460 15.05 7.55 -32.01
CA GLU A 460 15.78 8.54 -31.20
C GLU A 460 14.95 9.81 -30.93
N THR A 461 13.82 9.97 -31.65
CA THR A 461 12.96 11.15 -31.51
C THR A 461 12.41 11.21 -30.10
N GLN A 462 12.57 12.36 -29.46
CA GLN A 462 12.04 12.63 -28.13
C GLN A 462 10.64 13.23 -28.25
N VAL A 463 9.70 12.72 -27.46
CA VAL A 463 8.30 13.13 -27.45
C VAL A 463 7.98 13.81 -26.12
N SER A 464 7.31 14.95 -26.15
CA SER A 464 6.77 15.62 -24.96
C SER A 464 5.42 16.24 -25.26
N LEU A 465 4.61 16.52 -24.23
CA LEU A 465 3.31 17.13 -24.44
C LEU A 465 3.48 18.60 -24.89
N TRP A 466 2.77 19.02 -25.94
CA TRP A 466 2.87 20.40 -26.42
C TRP A 466 2.10 21.36 -25.52
N HIS A 467 2.75 22.44 -25.06
CA HIS A 467 2.13 23.46 -24.21
C HIS A 467 2.07 24.81 -24.96
N PRO A 468 0.93 25.55 -24.92
CA PRO A 468 0.78 26.80 -25.68
C PRO A 468 1.76 27.90 -25.27
N MET A 469 2.29 27.90 -24.03
CA MET A 469 3.35 28.84 -23.60
C MET A 469 4.61 28.75 -24.47
N ASN A 470 4.88 27.59 -25.07
CA ASN A 470 6.07 27.37 -25.89
C ASN A 470 5.81 27.66 -27.38
N GLY A 471 4.58 28.04 -27.75
CA GLY A 471 4.18 28.34 -29.12
C GLY A 471 3.97 29.83 -29.34
N SER A 472 4.30 30.32 -30.54
CA SER A 472 3.89 31.67 -30.94
C SER A 472 2.36 31.78 -31.04
N MET A 473 1.80 32.97 -30.87
CA MET A 473 0.36 33.22 -31.05
C MET A 473 -0.16 32.72 -32.41
N LYS A 474 0.65 32.82 -33.47
CA LYS A 474 0.33 32.31 -34.81
C LYS A 474 0.24 30.78 -34.82
N THR A 475 1.19 30.11 -34.17
CA THR A 475 1.21 28.64 -34.05
C THR A 475 0.02 28.14 -33.25
N VAL A 476 -0.29 28.78 -32.12
CA VAL A 476 -1.46 28.44 -31.29
C VAL A 476 -2.75 28.60 -32.09
N LYS A 477 -2.92 29.72 -32.81
CA LYS A 477 -4.08 29.95 -33.68
C LYS A 477 -4.21 28.88 -34.78
N ALA A 478 -3.10 28.49 -35.39
CA ALA A 478 -3.11 27.47 -36.44
C ALA A 478 -3.55 26.10 -35.90
N TRP A 479 -3.08 25.70 -34.72
CA TRP A 479 -3.53 24.48 -34.07
C TRP A 479 -5.01 24.52 -33.65
N ARG A 480 -5.52 25.68 -33.21
CA ARG A 480 -6.96 25.83 -32.93
C ARG A 480 -7.81 25.58 -34.17
N ASN A 481 -7.41 26.17 -35.29
CA ASN A 481 -8.11 25.99 -36.56
C ASN A 481 -8.08 24.51 -37.00
N PHE A 482 -6.89 23.88 -36.97
CA PHE A 482 -6.74 22.47 -37.29
C PHE A 482 -7.67 21.58 -36.47
N LEU A 483 -7.67 21.73 -35.13
CA LEU A 483 -8.52 20.92 -34.26
C LEU A 483 -10.02 21.19 -34.48
N SER A 484 -10.39 22.43 -34.80
CA SER A 484 -11.78 22.80 -35.12
C SER A 484 -12.24 22.19 -36.45
N GLU A 485 -11.42 22.25 -37.49
CA GLU A 485 -11.70 21.67 -38.81
C GLU A 485 -11.90 20.15 -38.72
N HIS A 486 -11.09 19.49 -37.90
CA HIS A 486 -11.17 18.05 -37.64
C HIS A 486 -12.16 17.66 -36.52
N HIS A 487 -12.93 18.61 -35.97
CA HIS A 487 -13.94 18.38 -34.92
C HIS A 487 -13.39 17.62 -33.69
N VAL A 488 -12.15 17.92 -33.30
CA VAL A 488 -11.45 17.21 -32.23
C VAL A 488 -11.77 17.82 -30.87
N ALA A 489 -12.35 17.02 -29.97
CA ALA A 489 -12.52 17.38 -28.57
C ALA A 489 -11.32 16.88 -27.74
N GLN A 490 -10.46 17.80 -27.30
CA GLN A 490 -9.29 17.47 -26.50
C GLN A 490 -9.70 16.94 -25.10
N PRO A 491 -8.96 15.97 -24.52
CA PRO A 491 -9.29 15.38 -23.23
C PRO A 491 -9.16 16.35 -22.05
N PHE A 492 -8.37 17.42 -22.22
CA PHE A 492 -8.27 18.57 -21.33
C PHE A 492 -7.94 19.81 -22.15
N GLU A 493 -8.07 21.01 -21.56
CA GLU A 493 -7.66 22.25 -22.22
C GLU A 493 -6.15 22.25 -22.46
N GLN A 494 -5.75 21.98 -23.71
CA GLN A 494 -4.38 22.08 -24.17
C GLN A 494 -4.19 23.30 -25.09
N VAL A 495 -4.83 23.33 -26.27
CA VAL A 495 -4.65 24.46 -27.22
C VAL A 495 -5.34 25.75 -26.75
N ASN A 496 -6.43 25.60 -26.01
CA ASN A 496 -7.19 26.71 -25.43
C ASN A 496 -6.81 26.95 -23.96
N ARG A 497 -5.72 26.32 -23.48
CA ARG A 497 -5.24 26.51 -22.13
C ARG A 497 -4.83 27.96 -21.91
N VAL A 498 -5.35 28.57 -20.85
CA VAL A 498 -4.96 29.90 -20.40
C VAL A 498 -3.51 29.86 -19.92
N THR A 499 -2.69 30.76 -20.44
CA THR A 499 -1.28 30.92 -20.06
C THR A 499 -1.09 32.15 -19.18
N TYR A 500 -0.24 32.05 -18.16
CA TYR A 500 0.10 33.16 -17.27
C TYR A 500 1.59 33.45 -17.29
N THR A 501 1.96 34.72 -17.42
CA THR A 501 3.33 35.23 -17.24
C THR A 501 3.34 36.23 -16.09
N PRO A 502 4.47 36.38 -15.34
CA PRO A 502 4.57 37.41 -14.30
C PRO A 502 4.23 38.80 -14.83
N THR A 503 3.51 39.60 -14.05
CA THR A 503 3.23 41.01 -14.35
C THR A 503 4.46 41.87 -14.02
N PRO A 504 4.57 43.10 -14.58
CA PRO A 504 5.65 44.02 -14.23
C PRO A 504 5.76 44.31 -12.71
N ASP A 505 4.63 44.42 -12.02
CA ASP A 505 4.59 44.67 -10.58
C ASP A 505 5.15 43.47 -9.79
N GLU A 506 4.75 42.25 -10.15
CA GLU A 506 5.28 41.02 -9.54
C GLU A 506 6.78 40.81 -9.81
N LEU A 507 7.27 41.27 -10.96
CA LEU A 507 8.70 41.26 -11.27
C LEU A 507 9.49 42.29 -10.45
N THR A 508 8.83 43.36 -9.99
CA THR A 508 9.43 44.40 -9.14
C THR A 508 9.52 43.92 -7.69
N ASP A 509 8.47 43.28 -7.16
CA ASP A 509 8.46 42.64 -5.84
C ASP A 509 9.36 41.39 -5.77
N GLY A 510 9.55 40.75 -6.93
CA GLY A 510 10.62 39.79 -7.20
C GLY A 510 10.35 38.35 -6.79
N TYR A 511 9.65 38.07 -5.68
CA TYR A 511 9.64 36.72 -5.06
C TYR A 511 8.27 36.09 -4.80
N TYR A 512 7.18 36.81 -5.06
CA TYR A 512 5.83 36.30 -4.81
C TYR A 512 4.82 36.84 -5.81
N SER A 513 3.74 36.07 -6.00
CA SER A 513 2.53 36.54 -6.67
C SER A 513 1.44 36.81 -5.65
N SER A 514 0.86 38.01 -5.70
CA SER A 514 -0.26 38.44 -4.85
C SER A 514 -1.61 38.42 -5.56
N ARG A 515 -1.69 37.92 -6.81
CA ARG A 515 -2.91 37.93 -7.66
C ARG A 515 -4.16 37.39 -6.99
N PHE A 516 -3.98 36.40 -6.14
CA PHE A 516 -5.06 35.71 -5.43
C PHE A 516 -4.99 35.93 -3.93
N ALA A 517 -4.30 36.98 -3.46
CA ALA A 517 -4.33 37.34 -2.05
C ALA A 517 -5.72 37.86 -1.65
N CYS A 518 -6.03 37.74 -0.36
CA CYS A 518 -7.26 38.24 0.27
C CYS A 518 -8.57 37.61 -0.25
N GLN A 519 -8.54 36.43 -0.89
CA GLN A 519 -9.76 35.73 -1.33
C GLN A 519 -10.33 34.89 -0.18
N VAL A 520 -11.63 35.01 0.07
CA VAL A 520 -12.33 34.21 1.09
C VAL A 520 -12.88 32.93 0.45
N LEU A 521 -12.34 31.78 0.86
CA LEU A 521 -12.70 30.48 0.33
C LEU A 521 -13.38 29.61 1.39
N ASN A 522 -14.32 28.76 0.96
CA ASN A 522 -14.85 27.69 1.79
C ASN A 522 -13.74 26.67 2.09
N ARG A 523 -13.50 26.41 3.38
CA ARG A 523 -12.39 25.60 3.88
C ARG A 523 -12.42 24.16 3.38
N ASP A 524 -13.58 23.52 3.35
CA ASP A 524 -13.69 22.10 3.00
C ASP A 524 -13.60 21.90 1.49
N LYS A 525 -14.24 22.77 0.70
CA LYS A 525 -14.05 22.81 -0.77
C LYS A 525 -12.59 23.05 -1.13
N PHE A 526 -11.94 24.01 -0.46
CA PHE A 526 -10.52 24.31 -0.67
C PHE A 526 -9.64 23.09 -0.38
N ARG A 527 -9.83 22.44 0.78
CA ARG A 527 -9.08 21.22 1.14
C ARG A 527 -9.29 20.08 0.14
N HIS A 528 -10.49 19.96 -0.41
CA HIS A 528 -10.81 18.94 -1.40
C HIS A 528 -10.08 19.21 -2.72
N ILE A 529 -10.20 20.42 -3.28
CA ILE A 529 -9.63 20.74 -4.59
C ILE A 529 -8.09 20.73 -4.60
N ILE A 530 -7.43 21.22 -3.55
CA ILE A 530 -5.96 21.16 -3.46
C ILE A 530 -5.47 19.70 -3.48
N SER A 531 -6.14 18.82 -2.73
CA SER A 531 -5.77 17.40 -2.64
C SER A 531 -6.01 16.70 -3.99
N GLN A 532 -7.11 17.05 -4.67
CA GLN A 532 -7.42 16.54 -6.01
C GLN A 532 -6.37 16.96 -7.05
N ARG A 533 -5.85 18.18 -6.97
CA ARG A 533 -4.77 18.68 -7.85
C ARG A 533 -3.37 18.20 -7.43
N GLY A 534 -3.24 17.42 -6.36
CA GLY A 534 -1.97 16.82 -5.93
C GLY A 534 -1.13 17.72 -5.02
N TRP A 535 -1.68 18.82 -4.54
CA TRP A 535 -1.05 19.64 -3.52
C TRP A 535 -1.16 18.97 -2.15
N THR A 536 -0.12 19.12 -1.34
CA THR A 536 -0.07 18.61 0.03
C THR A 536 -0.31 19.73 1.02
N LEU A 537 -1.19 19.50 1.99
CA LEU A 537 -1.36 20.43 3.11
C LEU A 537 -0.31 20.11 4.19
N ARG A 538 0.51 21.08 4.61
CA ARG A 538 1.42 20.86 5.75
C ARG A 538 0.62 20.49 7.01
N GLN A 539 1.08 19.48 7.74
CA GLN A 539 0.46 19.11 9.01
C GLN A 539 0.71 20.19 10.06
N LYS A 540 -0.32 20.49 10.86
CA LYS A 540 -0.26 21.45 11.97
C LYS A 540 0.85 21.04 12.94
N ALA A 541 1.91 21.84 13.01
CA ALA A 541 2.65 21.96 14.26
C ALA A 541 1.76 22.72 15.27
N ALA A 542 1.94 22.48 16.58
CA ALA A 542 1.10 23.06 17.64
C ALA A 542 1.04 24.61 17.63
N HIS A 543 1.94 25.26 16.91
CA HIS A 543 2.11 26.71 16.78
C HIS A 543 1.86 27.25 15.36
N ASN A 544 1.37 26.42 14.42
CA ASN A 544 1.18 26.83 13.03
C ASN A 544 -0.32 27.04 12.74
N TRP A 545 -0.74 28.30 12.64
CA TRP A 545 -2.14 28.69 12.45
C TRP A 545 -2.58 28.67 10.97
N SER A 546 -1.63 28.80 10.03
CA SER A 546 -1.92 28.95 8.60
C SER A 546 -1.98 27.61 7.83
N TYR A 547 -2.91 27.51 6.90
CA TYR A 547 -2.94 26.51 5.84
C TYR A 547 -1.84 26.82 4.83
N VAL A 548 -0.83 25.96 4.76
CA VAL A 548 0.21 26.05 3.71
C VAL A 548 0.10 24.85 2.78
N PRO A 549 -0.82 24.87 1.80
CA PRO A 549 -0.71 24.06 0.60
C PRO A 549 0.67 24.23 -0.03
N HIS A 550 1.30 23.11 -0.36
CA HIS A 550 2.53 23.12 -1.13
C HIS A 550 2.56 21.99 -2.15
N MET A 551 3.29 22.22 -3.23
CA MET A 551 3.61 21.23 -4.24
C MET A 551 5.12 21.15 -4.40
N ALA A 552 5.66 19.94 -4.40
CA ALA A 552 7.07 19.68 -4.70
C ALA A 552 7.19 19.16 -6.13
N LEU A 553 7.76 19.98 -7.01
CA LEU A 553 8.06 19.66 -8.39
C LEU A 553 9.49 19.12 -8.45
N MET A 554 9.64 17.83 -8.12
CA MET A 554 10.96 17.19 -7.93
C MET A 554 11.87 17.33 -9.16
N GLU A 555 11.34 17.20 -10.37
CA GLU A 555 12.12 17.33 -11.60
C GLU A 555 12.70 18.74 -11.79
N TRP A 556 12.05 19.76 -11.25
CA TRP A 556 12.50 21.16 -11.33
C TRP A 556 13.33 21.61 -10.13
N ASP A 557 13.43 20.77 -9.10
CA ASP A 557 13.87 21.17 -7.77
C ASP A 557 13.16 22.46 -7.30
N ILE A 558 11.85 22.55 -7.55
CA ILE A 558 11.03 23.69 -7.16
C ILE A 558 9.96 23.24 -6.18
N ARG A 559 9.87 23.92 -5.04
CA ARG A 559 8.70 23.85 -4.16
C ARG A 559 7.88 25.11 -4.32
N VAL A 560 6.57 24.93 -4.47
CA VAL A 560 5.61 26.03 -4.53
C VAL A 560 4.81 26.01 -3.25
N ASN A 561 4.71 27.16 -2.57
CA ASN A 561 3.86 27.33 -1.40
C ASN A 561 2.77 28.34 -1.74
N PHE A 562 1.53 28.00 -1.46
CA PHE A 562 0.40 28.93 -1.50
C PHE A 562 -0.07 29.15 -0.06
N PHE A 563 -0.06 30.39 0.41
CA PHE A 563 -0.42 30.71 1.78
C PHE A 563 -1.93 30.95 1.89
N ALA A 564 -2.55 30.41 2.94
CA ALA A 564 -3.91 30.73 3.32
C ALA A 564 -4.04 30.63 4.85
N ASP A 565 -4.79 31.52 5.49
CA ASP A 565 -5.03 31.46 6.93
C ASP A 565 -6.51 31.20 7.23
N LYS A 566 -6.79 30.64 8.41
CA LYS A 566 -8.15 30.49 8.90
C LYS A 566 -8.72 31.90 9.16
N LYS A 567 -9.83 32.23 8.53
CA LYS A 567 -10.58 33.46 8.85
C LYS A 567 -11.65 33.18 9.90
N GLU A 568 -12.52 32.22 9.61
CA GLU A 568 -13.61 31.77 10.48
C GLU A 568 -13.63 30.25 10.59
N GLU A 569 -14.65 29.66 11.23
CA GLU A 569 -14.73 28.21 11.38
C GLU A 569 -14.67 27.49 10.03
N ASP A 570 -15.46 27.93 9.05
CA ASP A 570 -15.59 27.25 7.76
C ASP A 570 -14.95 27.98 6.57
N THR A 571 -14.17 29.04 6.83
CA THR A 571 -13.52 29.83 5.78
C THR A 571 -12.03 29.99 5.98
N VAL A 572 -11.32 30.14 4.86
CA VAL A 572 -9.91 30.53 4.80
C VAL A 572 -9.76 31.79 3.97
N VAL A 573 -8.77 32.62 4.30
CA VAL A 573 -8.34 33.76 3.49
C VAL A 573 -7.02 33.41 2.84
N THR A 574 -6.95 33.51 1.52
CA THR A 574 -5.73 33.27 0.75
C THR A 574 -4.77 34.44 0.84
N ASP A 575 -3.50 34.16 0.56
CA ASP A 575 -2.41 35.12 0.60
C ASP A 575 -1.41 34.81 -0.54
N LEU A 576 -0.14 35.11 -0.36
CA LEU A 576 0.92 35.01 -1.37
C LEU A 576 1.15 33.59 -1.94
N LEU A 577 1.63 33.54 -3.17
CA LEU A 577 2.22 32.36 -3.80
C LEU A 577 3.74 32.57 -3.95
N ASN A 578 4.54 31.64 -3.44
CA ASN A 578 6.00 31.68 -3.50
C ASN A 578 6.60 30.41 -4.10
N PHE A 579 7.76 30.58 -4.74
CA PHE A 579 8.56 29.50 -5.29
C PHE A 579 9.86 29.41 -4.49
N TYR A 580 10.36 28.20 -4.28
CA TYR A 580 11.59 27.93 -3.55
C TYR A 580 12.42 26.90 -4.32
N ARG A 581 13.73 27.06 -4.33
CA ARG A 581 14.71 26.07 -4.80
C ARG A 581 15.69 25.79 -3.67
N GLU A 582 15.92 24.52 -3.33
CA GLU A 582 16.76 24.11 -2.19
C GLU A 582 16.39 24.81 -0.84
N GLY A 583 15.14 25.23 -0.69
CA GLY A 583 14.65 25.95 0.51
C GLY A 583 14.87 27.47 0.49
N VAL A 584 15.50 28.03 -0.53
CA VAL A 584 15.69 29.47 -0.74
C VAL A 584 14.58 30.02 -1.63
N PRO A 585 14.00 31.20 -1.34
CA PRO A 585 13.04 31.85 -2.23
C PRO A 585 13.63 32.06 -3.64
N LEU A 586 12.89 31.62 -4.66
CA LEU A 586 13.25 31.76 -6.06
C LEU A 586 12.57 33.00 -6.65
N ALA A 587 13.33 33.85 -7.33
CA ALA A 587 12.77 35.03 -7.98
C ALA A 587 11.83 34.63 -9.12
N LEU A 588 10.70 35.35 -9.29
CA LEU A 588 9.68 35.03 -10.30
C LEU A 588 10.21 35.08 -11.73
N CYS A 589 11.22 35.90 -12.01
CA CYS A 589 11.91 35.94 -13.29
C CYS A 589 12.74 34.68 -13.59
N GLU A 590 13.13 33.92 -12.56
CA GLU A 590 13.88 32.67 -12.67
C GLU A 590 12.98 31.43 -12.66
N VAL A 591 11.68 31.59 -12.39
CA VAL A 591 10.71 30.49 -12.43
C VAL A 591 10.47 30.12 -13.90
N PRO A 592 10.59 28.83 -14.28
CA PRO A 592 10.29 28.38 -15.64
C PRO A 592 8.88 28.80 -16.07
N PRO A 593 8.68 29.36 -17.27
CA PRO A 593 7.39 29.94 -17.67
C PRO A 593 6.21 28.97 -17.59
N VAL A 594 6.42 27.70 -17.97
CA VAL A 594 5.40 26.65 -17.86
C VAL A 594 5.07 26.37 -16.39
N VAL A 595 6.08 26.26 -15.51
CA VAL A 595 5.87 26.06 -14.07
C VAL A 595 5.06 27.21 -13.48
N PHE A 596 5.45 28.46 -13.74
CA PHE A 596 4.70 29.62 -13.25
C PHE A 596 3.24 29.59 -13.73
N SER A 597 3.04 29.39 -15.04
CA SER A 597 1.71 29.35 -15.65
C SER A 597 0.80 28.29 -15.05
N GLU A 598 1.32 27.07 -14.90
CA GLU A 598 0.55 25.94 -14.38
C GLU A 598 0.21 26.10 -12.90
N MET A 599 1.12 26.65 -12.09
CA MET A 599 0.88 26.90 -10.67
C MET A 599 -0.14 28.01 -10.45
N ILE A 600 -0.06 29.09 -11.23
CA ILE A 600 -1.08 30.16 -11.21
C ILE A 600 -2.44 29.63 -11.67
N ARG A 601 -2.46 28.74 -12.68
CA ARG A 601 -3.70 28.09 -13.13
C ARG A 601 -4.32 27.20 -12.06
N ASP A 602 -3.53 26.42 -11.33
CA ASP A 602 -4.01 25.63 -10.19
C ASP A 602 -4.63 26.53 -9.11
N VAL A 603 -3.95 27.60 -8.72
CA VAL A 603 -4.48 28.55 -7.70
C VAL A 603 -5.74 29.24 -8.19
N SER A 604 -5.79 29.65 -9.45
CA SER A 604 -6.99 30.22 -10.08
C SER A 604 -8.17 29.25 -9.99
N LEU A 605 -7.94 27.95 -10.21
CA LEU A 605 -8.97 26.91 -10.09
C LEU A 605 -9.43 26.75 -8.63
N PHE A 606 -8.50 26.82 -7.66
CA PHE A 606 -8.84 26.76 -6.23
C PHE A 606 -9.79 27.89 -5.84
N VAL A 607 -9.45 29.12 -6.25
CA VAL A 607 -10.29 30.30 -5.99
C VAL A 607 -11.64 30.19 -6.69
N ALA A 608 -11.68 29.72 -7.94
CA ALA A 608 -12.93 29.58 -8.69
C ALA A 608 -13.89 28.54 -8.07
N ILE A 609 -13.37 27.40 -7.61
CA ILE A 609 -14.19 26.30 -7.07
C ILE A 609 -14.56 26.50 -5.59
N ALA A 610 -13.60 26.97 -4.80
CA ALA A 610 -13.80 27.15 -3.36
C ALA A 610 -14.27 28.56 -2.99
N GLY A 611 -14.27 29.50 -3.95
CA GLY A 611 -14.78 30.85 -3.78
C GLY A 611 -16.23 30.84 -3.31
N THR A 612 -16.52 31.69 -2.35
CA THR A 612 -17.88 31.84 -1.81
C THR A 612 -18.61 32.90 -2.61
N THR A 613 -19.49 32.50 -3.53
CA THR A 613 -20.40 33.43 -4.23
C THR A 613 -21.37 34.15 -3.27
N GLU A 614 -21.54 33.66 -2.04
CA GLU A 614 -22.47 34.20 -1.06
C GLU A 614 -21.92 35.37 -0.21
N LEU A 615 -20.62 35.67 -0.27
CA LEU A 615 -19.97 36.65 0.62
C LEU A 615 -19.54 37.96 -0.07
N HIS A 616 -19.74 38.13 -1.38
CA HIS A 616 -19.56 39.42 -2.06
C HIS A 616 -20.74 40.40 -1.86
N ASN A 617 -21.83 39.96 -1.21
CA ASN A 617 -23.03 40.77 -0.96
C ASN A 617 -23.33 41.01 0.53
N ARG A 618 -22.32 40.97 1.41
CA ARG A 618 -22.46 41.40 2.81
C ARG A 618 -21.45 42.45 3.19
#